data_AF-A0A535M289-F1
#
_entry.id   AF-A0A535M289-F1
#
_cell.length_a   1.000
_cell.length_b   1.000
_cell.length_c   1.000
_cell.angle_alpha   90.00
_cell.angle_beta   90.00
_cell.angle_gamma   90.00
#
_symmetry.space_group_name_H-M   'P 1'
#
loop_
_entity.id
_entity.type
_entity.pdbx_description
1 polymer ?
#
loop_
_entity_poly.entity_id
_entity_poly.type
_entity_poly.pdbx_seq_one_letter_code
_entity_poly.pdbx_strand_id
1 'polypeptide(L)'
;MGWLLITRFTLQEAIRRRLFLTMAITIYAGIAITILAMWLVYLVISTMTIFLTISMISGEIEAGTFVVIVPKPLRRAEIIFGKWLGYALILGLYTLLLSLAFMGIIYWFTGYWPTYAFAAIGMLEISMLVLLGLITLCGAFVPTAANGAIAVMLFMGAFISSIVQFAIPAQDYMVQNITAVISLIMPTDAMWHGASYYLFPAAIGVLQNFSVSSVNTPFTATQPISPQLLTWAILYSLVLPLIAILRFQRRDL
;
A
#
# COMPACT_ATOMS: atom_id res chain seq x y z
N MET A 1 37.86 50.84 -6.77
CA MET A 1 37.18 50.06 -5.71
C MET A 1 35.94 49.28 -6.18
N GLY A 2 35.14 49.79 -7.13
CA GLY A 2 33.87 49.14 -7.55
C GLY A 2 33.99 47.78 -8.27
N TRP A 3 35.06 47.54 -9.03
CA TRP A 3 35.24 46.29 -9.79
C TRP A 3 35.42 45.04 -8.91
N LEU A 4 35.99 45.18 -7.71
CA LEU A 4 36.15 44.08 -6.76
C LEU A 4 34.84 43.71 -6.03
N LEU A 5 33.88 44.65 -5.96
CA LEU A 5 32.56 44.39 -5.37
C LEU A 5 31.66 43.64 -6.34
N ILE A 6 31.71 43.99 -7.63
CA ILE A 6 30.93 43.32 -8.68
C ILE A 6 31.39 41.87 -8.86
N THR A 7 32.69 41.60 -8.86
CA THR A 7 33.21 40.23 -9.01
C THR A 7 32.95 39.35 -7.77
N ARG A 8 32.97 39.92 -6.57
CA ARG A 8 32.56 39.20 -5.34
C ARG A 8 31.08 38.88 -5.33
N PHE A 9 30.23 39.82 -5.78
CA PHE A 9 28.79 39.62 -5.89
C PHE A 9 28.46 38.51 -6.91
N THR A 10 29.07 38.53 -8.10
CA THR A 10 28.82 37.49 -9.13
C THR A 10 29.32 36.11 -8.70
N LEU A 11 30.44 36.02 -7.97
CA LEU A 11 30.93 34.76 -7.39
C LEU A 11 30.01 34.24 -6.29
N GLN A 12 29.52 35.10 -5.39
CA GLN A 12 28.57 34.72 -4.35
C GLN A 12 27.24 34.26 -4.95
N GLU A 13 26.73 34.96 -5.97
CA GLU A 13 25.51 34.58 -6.70
C GLU A 13 25.70 33.22 -7.41
N ALA A 14 26.86 32.97 -8.02
CA ALA A 14 27.18 31.71 -8.69
C ALA A 14 27.30 30.53 -7.71
N ILE A 15 27.94 30.73 -6.56
CA ILE A 15 28.05 29.73 -5.49
C ILE A 15 26.67 29.44 -4.89
N ARG A 16 25.87 30.48 -4.62
CA ARG A 16 24.50 30.36 -4.12
C ARG A 16 23.61 29.58 -5.10
N ARG A 17 23.68 29.89 -6.40
CA ARG A 17 22.98 29.15 -7.44
C ARG A 17 23.42 27.69 -7.51
N ARG A 18 24.73 27.40 -7.47
CA ARG A 18 25.23 26.02 -7.48
C ARG A 18 24.78 25.22 -6.26
N LEU A 19 24.89 25.79 -5.05
CA LEU A 19 24.42 25.16 -3.82
C LEU A 19 22.91 24.89 -3.85
N PHE A 20 22.12 25.87 -4.30
CA PHE A 20 20.68 25.72 -4.45
C PHE A 20 20.31 24.61 -5.45
N LEU A 21 21.01 24.54 -6.58
CA LEU A 21 20.79 23.50 -7.59
C LEU A 21 21.16 22.11 -7.06
N THR A 22 22.30 21.96 -6.37
CA THR A 22 22.70 20.67 -5.80
C THR A 22 21.71 20.19 -4.75
N MET A 23 21.29 21.08 -3.83
CA MET A 23 20.27 20.74 -2.83
C MET A 23 18.93 20.36 -3.48
N ALA A 24 18.50 21.11 -4.49
CA ALA A 24 17.27 20.81 -5.22
C ALA A 24 17.34 19.42 -5.88
N ILE A 25 18.43 19.11 -6.59
CA ILE A 25 18.64 17.80 -7.25
C ILE A 25 18.60 16.65 -6.23
N THR A 26 19.26 16.81 -5.08
CA THR A 26 19.24 15.78 -4.02
C THR A 26 17.83 15.55 -3.47
N ILE A 27 17.04 16.60 -3.27
CA ILE A 27 15.64 16.48 -2.82
C ILE A 27 14.77 15.80 -3.89
N TYR A 28 14.94 16.14 -5.18
CA TYR A 28 14.21 15.46 -6.26
C TYR A 28 14.53 13.97 -6.32
N ALA A 29 15.81 13.60 -6.20
CA ALA A 29 16.21 12.21 -6.11
C ALA A 29 15.59 11.53 -4.88
N GLY A 30 15.54 12.22 -3.73
CA GLY A 30 14.88 11.73 -2.52
C GLY A 30 13.39 11.43 -2.70
N ILE A 31 12.64 12.29 -3.40
CA ILE A 31 11.22 12.05 -3.71
C ILE A 31 11.06 10.78 -4.55
N ALA A 32 11.79 10.67 -5.65
CA ALA A 32 11.70 9.52 -6.55
C ALA A 32 12.10 8.21 -5.86
N ILE A 33 13.18 8.23 -5.09
CA ILE A 33 13.64 7.06 -4.30
C ILE A 33 12.59 6.70 -3.24
N THR A 34 11.96 7.67 -2.58
CA THR A 34 10.92 7.42 -1.57
C THR A 34 9.72 6.71 -2.17
N ILE A 35 9.23 7.14 -3.33
CA ILE A 35 8.10 6.51 -4.00
C ILE A 35 8.45 5.06 -4.37
N LEU A 36 9.59 4.84 -5.00
CA LEU A 36 10.02 3.48 -5.40
C LEU A 36 10.28 2.58 -4.18
N ALA A 37 10.89 3.12 -3.12
CA ALA A 37 11.12 2.39 -1.88
C ALA A 37 9.80 2.02 -1.19
N MET A 38 8.85 2.95 -1.10
CA MET A 38 7.53 2.66 -0.52
C MET A 38 6.72 1.70 -1.40
N TRP A 39 6.90 1.73 -2.72
CA TRP A 39 6.29 0.74 -3.61
C TRP A 39 6.87 -0.65 -3.36
N LEU A 40 8.18 -0.75 -3.18
CA LEU A 40 8.82 -2.00 -2.77
C LEU A 40 8.30 -2.47 -1.41
N VAL A 41 8.13 -1.56 -0.45
CA VAL A 41 7.51 -1.88 0.85
C VAL A 41 6.10 -2.43 0.64
N TYR A 42 5.26 -1.80 -0.19
CA TYR A 42 3.93 -2.28 -0.54
C TYR A 42 3.93 -3.72 -1.11
N LEU A 43 4.86 -4.04 -2.00
CA LEU A 43 5.01 -5.39 -2.53
C LEU A 43 5.44 -6.40 -1.45
N VAL A 44 6.41 -6.02 -0.61
CA VAL A 44 6.93 -6.87 0.47
C VAL A 44 5.86 -7.14 1.53
N ILE A 45 5.14 -6.12 2.00
CA ILE A 45 4.06 -6.31 2.99
C ILE A 45 2.92 -7.14 2.39
N SER A 46 2.58 -6.95 1.11
CA SER A 46 1.50 -7.70 0.46
C SER A 46 1.84 -9.17 0.31
N THR A 47 3.06 -9.47 -0.17
CA THR A 47 3.55 -10.86 -0.27
C THR A 47 3.70 -11.52 1.09
N MET A 48 4.24 -10.82 2.10
CA MET A 48 4.29 -11.33 3.48
C MET A 48 2.89 -11.62 4.04
N THR A 49 1.92 -10.74 3.78
CA THR A 49 0.53 -10.95 4.17
C THR A 49 -0.02 -12.23 3.55
N ILE A 50 0.20 -12.42 2.24
CA ILE A 50 -0.24 -13.63 1.54
C ILE A 50 0.40 -14.87 2.16
N PHE A 51 1.73 -14.93 2.28
CA PHE A 51 2.42 -16.14 2.73
C PHE A 51 2.21 -16.46 4.22
N LEU A 52 2.10 -15.45 5.09
CA LEU A 52 1.90 -15.68 6.52
C LEU A 52 0.46 -16.12 6.86
N THR A 53 -0.51 -15.79 6.01
CA THR A 53 -1.94 -15.96 6.34
C THR A 53 -2.64 -17.00 5.46
N ILE A 54 -1.99 -17.47 4.38
CA ILE A 54 -2.54 -18.47 3.45
C ILE A 54 -3.09 -19.73 4.14
N SER A 55 -2.40 -20.20 5.19
CA SER A 55 -2.74 -21.42 5.95
C SER A 55 -3.42 -21.13 7.29
N MET A 56 -3.71 -19.85 7.61
CA MET A 56 -4.27 -19.43 8.89
C MET A 56 -5.54 -20.19 9.29
N ILE A 57 -6.37 -20.51 8.30
CA ILE A 57 -7.65 -21.16 8.47
C ILE A 57 -7.67 -22.50 7.73
N SER A 58 -7.37 -22.50 6.44
CA SER A 58 -7.43 -23.70 5.59
C SER A 58 -6.43 -24.78 6.04
N GLY A 59 -5.26 -24.39 6.56
CA GLY A 59 -4.25 -25.33 7.05
C GLY A 59 -4.72 -26.09 8.28
N GLU A 60 -5.51 -25.46 9.15
CA GLU A 60 -6.08 -26.13 10.32
C GLU A 60 -7.24 -27.06 9.98
N ILE A 61 -8.01 -26.71 8.93
CA ILE A 61 -9.02 -27.61 8.36
C ILE A 61 -8.34 -28.85 7.76
N GLU A 62 -7.29 -28.64 6.96
CA GLU A 62 -6.53 -29.72 6.30
C GLU A 62 -5.81 -30.63 7.29
N ALA A 63 -5.24 -30.07 8.36
CA ALA A 63 -4.52 -30.81 9.40
C ALA A 63 -5.45 -31.57 10.37
N GLY A 64 -6.78 -31.44 10.24
CA GLY A 64 -7.75 -32.10 11.13
C GLY A 64 -7.69 -31.67 12.60
N THR A 65 -6.92 -30.63 12.92
CA THR A 65 -6.62 -30.21 14.30
C THR A 65 -7.87 -29.64 15.01
N PHE A 66 -8.85 -29.18 14.24
CA PHE A 66 -10.15 -28.76 14.76
C PHE A 66 -10.92 -29.88 15.49
N VAL A 67 -10.69 -31.16 15.16
CA VAL A 67 -11.36 -32.29 15.84
C VAL A 67 -10.73 -32.55 17.22
N VAL A 68 -9.46 -32.20 17.43
CA VAL A 68 -8.70 -32.53 18.64
C VAL A 68 -8.73 -31.41 19.69
N ILE A 69 -8.94 -30.15 19.28
CA ILE A 69 -8.91 -28.96 20.17
C ILE A 69 -10.27 -28.66 20.85
N VAL A 70 -11.35 -29.38 20.51
CA VAL A 70 -12.69 -29.14 21.09
C VAL A 70 -12.99 -30.07 22.29
N PRO A 71 -12.41 -29.81 23.47
CA PRO A 71 -13.10 -30.15 24.72
C PRO A 71 -13.33 -28.94 25.65
N LYS A 72 -12.96 -27.70 25.26
CA LYS A 72 -13.14 -26.50 26.10
C LYS A 72 -14.17 -25.51 25.52
N PRO A 73 -14.99 -24.85 26.37
CA PRO A 73 -16.08 -23.97 25.95
C PRO A 73 -15.56 -22.59 25.53
N LEU A 74 -14.67 -22.54 24.53
CA LEU A 74 -14.33 -21.28 23.86
C LEU A 74 -15.24 -21.13 22.66
N ARG A 75 -15.84 -19.94 22.47
CA ARG A 75 -16.62 -19.67 21.26
C ARG A 75 -15.64 -19.71 20.10
N ARG A 76 -15.85 -20.61 19.13
CA ARG A 76 -15.00 -20.77 17.92
C ARG A 76 -14.72 -19.44 17.20
N ALA A 77 -15.63 -18.47 17.36
CA ALA A 77 -15.51 -17.10 16.89
C ALA A 77 -14.36 -16.30 17.50
N GLU A 78 -14.13 -16.42 18.81
CA GLU A 78 -13.11 -15.67 19.56
C GLU A 78 -11.70 -16.11 19.16
N ILE A 79 -11.53 -17.40 18.83
CA ILE A 79 -10.26 -17.94 18.36
C ILE A 79 -9.90 -17.38 16.98
N ILE A 80 -10.83 -17.42 16.03
CA ILE A 80 -10.58 -16.93 14.66
C ILE A 80 -10.40 -15.42 14.67
N PHE A 81 -11.24 -14.68 15.40
CA PHE A 81 -11.12 -13.23 15.53
C PHE A 81 -9.81 -12.83 16.22
N GLY A 82 -9.43 -13.53 17.30
CA GLY A 82 -8.16 -13.31 17.99
C GLY A 82 -6.94 -13.57 17.09
N LYS A 83 -6.99 -14.61 16.25
CA LYS A 83 -5.95 -14.86 15.25
C LYS A 83 -5.89 -13.76 14.19
N TRP A 84 -7.05 -13.37 13.64
CA TRP A 84 -7.11 -12.30 12.65
C TRP A 84 -6.52 -11.00 13.20
N LEU A 85 -6.91 -10.63 14.43
CA LEU A 85 -6.38 -9.45 15.12
C LEU A 85 -4.88 -9.59 15.41
N GLY A 86 -4.41 -10.79 15.77
CA GLY A 86 -2.99 -11.09 15.96
C GLY A 86 -2.17 -10.90 14.69
N TYR A 87 -2.64 -11.43 13.55
CA TYR A 87 -2.01 -11.22 12.25
C TYR A 87 -2.06 -9.74 11.84
N ALA A 88 -3.19 -9.08 12.01
CA ALA A 88 -3.35 -7.65 11.73
C ALA A 88 -2.35 -6.80 12.55
N LEU A 89 -2.16 -7.11 13.83
CA LEU A 89 -1.22 -6.39 14.70
C LEU A 89 0.23 -6.64 14.29
N ILE A 90 0.61 -7.90 14.03
CA ILE A 90 1.97 -8.25 13.62
C ILE A 90 2.31 -7.62 12.27
N LEU A 91 1.40 -7.74 11.29
CA LEU A 91 1.59 -7.18 9.96
C LEU A 91 1.55 -5.64 9.97
N GLY A 92 0.75 -5.03 10.84
CA GLY A 92 0.71 -3.58 10.97
C GLY A 92 1.97 -3.02 11.63
N LEU A 93 2.45 -3.66 12.70
CA LEU A 93 3.74 -3.29 13.28
C LEU A 93 4.88 -3.47 12.27
N TYR A 94 4.84 -4.55 11.48
CA TYR A 94 5.79 -4.78 10.41
C TYR A 94 5.75 -3.68 9.34
N THR A 95 4.56 -3.32 8.87
CA THR A 95 4.35 -2.27 7.85
C THR A 95 4.82 -0.91 8.35
N LEU A 96 4.47 -0.54 9.58
CA LEU A 96 4.91 0.69 10.23
C LEU A 96 6.44 0.77 10.34
N LEU A 97 7.06 -0.27 10.92
CA LEU A 97 8.51 -0.30 11.14
C LEU A 97 9.28 -0.30 9.83
N LEU A 98 8.85 -1.09 8.85
CA LEU A 98 9.51 -1.18 7.55
C LEU A 98 9.42 0.16 6.80
N SER A 99 8.23 0.78 6.77
CA SER A 99 8.02 2.07 6.12
C SER A 99 8.86 3.17 6.74
N LEU A 100 8.87 3.26 8.09
CA LEU A 100 9.69 4.23 8.81
C LEU A 100 11.19 3.99 8.63
N ALA A 101 11.63 2.74 8.59
CA ALA A 101 13.04 2.41 8.35
C ALA A 101 13.51 2.89 6.98
N PHE A 102 12.77 2.59 5.92
CA PHE A 102 13.10 3.04 4.56
C PHE A 102 13.06 4.57 4.45
N MET A 103 12.02 5.22 4.96
CA MET A 103 11.94 6.70 4.96
C MET A 103 13.05 7.34 5.79
N GLY A 104 13.41 6.77 6.94
CA GLY A 104 14.50 7.25 7.79
C GLY A 104 15.86 7.19 7.11
N ILE A 105 16.15 6.09 6.40
CA ILE A 105 17.37 5.96 5.59
C ILE A 105 17.39 7.02 4.48
N ILE A 106 16.29 7.19 3.75
CA ILE A 106 16.23 8.18 2.66
C ILE A 106 16.40 9.59 3.19
N TYR A 107 15.75 9.92 4.31
CA TYR A 107 15.90 11.21 4.97
C TYR A 107 17.36 11.47 5.37
N TRP A 108 18.06 10.46 5.89
CA TRP A 108 19.46 10.58 6.26
C TRP A 108 20.37 11.00 5.08
N PHE A 109 20.10 10.49 3.88
CA PHE A 109 20.91 10.79 2.70
C PHE A 109 20.44 11.99 1.89
N THR A 110 19.14 12.27 1.87
CA THR A 110 18.53 13.24 0.95
C THR A 110 17.91 14.45 1.65
N GLY A 111 17.71 14.36 2.96
CA GLY A 111 16.96 15.36 3.74
C GLY A 111 15.46 15.40 3.42
N TYR A 112 14.96 14.51 2.55
CA TYR A 112 13.56 14.47 2.17
C TYR A 112 12.74 13.63 3.16
N TRP A 113 11.68 14.21 3.69
CA TRP A 113 10.67 13.52 4.49
C TRP A 113 9.26 13.89 3.99
N PRO A 114 8.40 12.91 3.64
CA PRO A 114 7.04 13.20 3.18
C PRO A 114 6.22 13.94 4.24
N THR A 115 5.53 15.01 3.84
CA THR A 115 4.67 15.80 4.75
C THR A 115 3.56 14.94 5.38
N TYR A 116 3.01 14.02 4.59
CA TYR A 116 1.90 13.15 5.00
C TYR A 116 2.34 11.68 5.13
N ALA A 117 3.54 11.42 5.67
CA ALA A 117 4.11 10.08 5.82
C ALA A 117 3.15 9.09 6.52
N PHE A 118 2.50 9.51 7.61
CA PHE A 118 1.54 8.65 8.33
C PHE A 118 0.27 8.35 7.54
N ALA A 119 -0.18 9.27 6.68
CA ALA A 119 -1.31 9.00 5.79
C ALA A 119 -0.93 7.99 4.71
N ALA A 120 0.30 8.07 4.17
CA ALA A 120 0.81 7.07 3.25
C ALA A 120 0.91 5.68 3.92
N ILE A 121 1.47 5.61 5.13
CA ILE A 121 1.53 4.36 5.90
C ILE A 121 0.11 3.84 6.17
N GLY A 122 -0.83 4.68 6.59
CA GLY A 122 -2.21 4.28 6.84
C GLY A 122 -2.90 3.69 5.62
N MET A 123 -2.60 4.17 4.42
CA MET A 123 -3.09 3.56 3.17
C MET A 123 -2.48 2.17 2.93
N LEU A 124 -1.18 2.00 3.21
CA LEU A 124 -0.53 0.68 3.13
C LEU A 124 -1.12 -0.31 4.14
N GLU A 125 -1.41 0.14 5.36
CA GLU A 125 -2.10 -0.66 6.39
C GLU A 125 -3.46 -1.15 5.90
N ILE A 126 -4.28 -0.26 5.35
CA ILE A 126 -5.59 -0.63 4.79
C ILE A 126 -5.43 -1.64 3.65
N SER A 127 -4.43 -1.46 2.78
CA SER A 127 -4.13 -2.41 1.69
C SER A 127 -3.80 -3.82 2.21
N MET A 128 -3.02 -3.90 3.29
CA MET A 128 -2.68 -5.16 3.94
C MET A 128 -3.92 -5.80 4.60
N LEU A 129 -4.73 -5.01 5.30
CA LEU A 129 -5.94 -5.51 5.95
C LEU A 129 -6.99 -6.00 4.95
N VAL A 130 -7.07 -5.38 3.76
CA VAL A 130 -7.88 -5.86 2.63
C VAL A 130 -7.42 -7.26 2.19
N LEU A 131 -6.12 -7.47 1.99
CA LEU A 131 -5.56 -8.79 1.66
C LEU A 131 -5.84 -9.83 2.74
N LEU A 132 -5.58 -9.47 4.00
CA LEU A 132 -5.82 -10.34 5.15
C LEU A 132 -7.29 -10.75 5.22
N GLY A 133 -8.23 -9.80 5.05
CA GLY A 133 -9.66 -10.07 5.05
C GLY A 133 -10.09 -11.03 3.95
N LEU A 134 -9.57 -10.84 2.73
CA LEU A 134 -9.83 -11.73 1.59
C LEU A 134 -9.30 -13.15 1.82
N ILE A 135 -8.05 -13.29 2.26
CA ILE A 135 -7.41 -14.60 2.51
C ILE A 135 -8.12 -15.35 3.64
N THR A 136 -8.56 -14.61 4.67
CA THR A 136 -9.35 -15.17 5.77
C THR A 136 -10.68 -15.72 5.26
N LEU A 137 -11.36 -14.99 4.37
CA LEU A 137 -12.59 -15.44 3.75
C LEU A 137 -12.37 -16.65 2.85
N CYS A 138 -11.43 -16.56 1.90
CA CYS A 138 -11.14 -17.64 0.96
C CYS A 138 -10.69 -18.92 1.68
N GLY A 139 -9.88 -18.81 2.75
CA GLY A 139 -9.49 -19.95 3.58
C GLY A 139 -10.65 -20.67 4.25
N ALA A 140 -11.84 -20.05 4.34
CA ALA A 140 -13.06 -20.70 4.82
C ALA A 140 -13.75 -21.58 3.76
N PHE A 141 -13.47 -21.34 2.48
CA PHE A 141 -14.16 -21.98 1.35
C PHE A 141 -13.28 -22.92 0.54
N VAL A 142 -11.98 -22.63 0.44
CA VAL A 142 -11.06 -23.35 -0.45
C VAL A 142 -9.84 -23.91 0.29
N PRO A 143 -9.18 -24.95 -0.25
CA PRO A 143 -7.90 -25.47 0.27
C PRO A 143 -6.80 -24.41 0.30
N THR A 144 -5.77 -24.61 1.12
CA THR A 144 -4.64 -23.68 1.33
C THR A 144 -3.97 -23.30 0.01
N ALA A 145 -3.71 -24.27 -0.87
CA ALA A 145 -3.09 -24.01 -2.16
C ALA A 145 -3.95 -23.10 -3.06
N ALA A 146 -5.26 -23.33 -3.09
CA ALA A 146 -6.20 -22.51 -3.86
C ALA A 146 -6.38 -21.11 -3.24
N ASN A 147 -6.38 -21.01 -1.91
CA ASN A 147 -6.46 -19.73 -1.19
C ASN A 147 -5.33 -18.77 -1.59
N GLY A 148 -4.10 -19.27 -1.60
CA GLY A 148 -2.94 -18.48 -2.03
C GLY A 148 -2.99 -18.10 -3.51
N ALA A 149 -3.35 -19.05 -4.37
CA ALA A 149 -3.46 -18.78 -5.81
C ALA A 149 -4.47 -17.66 -6.09
N ILE A 150 -5.65 -17.69 -5.45
CA ILE A 150 -6.67 -16.65 -5.59
C ILE A 150 -6.14 -15.29 -5.10
N ALA A 151 -5.50 -15.25 -3.93
CA ALA A 151 -4.95 -14.03 -3.37
C ALA A 151 -3.89 -13.40 -4.28
N VAL A 152 -2.97 -14.20 -4.82
CA VAL A 152 -1.93 -13.74 -5.75
C VAL A 152 -2.54 -13.27 -7.08
N MET A 153 -3.50 -14.02 -7.65
CA MET A 153 -4.16 -13.64 -8.90
C MET A 153 -4.90 -12.31 -8.78
N LEU A 154 -5.65 -12.11 -7.69
CA LEU A 154 -6.38 -10.86 -7.47
C LEU A 154 -5.43 -9.69 -7.19
N PHE A 155 -4.40 -9.89 -6.38
CA PHE A 155 -3.38 -8.88 -6.11
C PHE A 155 -2.64 -8.44 -7.38
N MET A 156 -2.19 -9.38 -8.21
CA MET A 156 -1.55 -9.08 -9.49
C MET A 156 -2.54 -8.50 -10.51
N GLY A 157 -3.80 -8.95 -10.51
CA GLY A 157 -4.86 -8.41 -11.37
C GLY A 157 -5.16 -6.95 -11.09
N ALA A 158 -5.18 -6.55 -9.81
CA ALA A 158 -5.34 -5.16 -9.38
C ALA A 158 -4.20 -4.28 -9.90
N PHE A 159 -2.97 -4.77 -9.82
CA PHE A 159 -1.79 -4.08 -10.34
C PHE A 159 -1.84 -3.90 -11.88
N ILE A 160 -2.18 -4.96 -12.61
CA ILE A 160 -2.30 -4.92 -14.07
C ILE A 160 -3.38 -3.92 -14.50
N SER A 161 -4.50 -3.85 -13.78
CA SER A 161 -5.59 -2.90 -14.03
C SER A 161 -5.10 -1.45 -14.08
N SER A 162 -4.22 -1.04 -13.16
CA SER A 162 -3.70 0.33 -13.11
C SER A 162 -2.72 0.64 -14.25
N ILE A 163 -1.92 -0.35 -14.67
CA ILE A 163 -1.08 -0.22 -15.87
C ILE A 163 -1.96 -0.01 -17.12
N VAL A 164 -3.02 -0.79 -17.25
CA VAL A 164 -3.95 -0.69 -18.39
C VAL A 164 -4.65 0.66 -18.40
N GLN A 165 -5.08 1.15 -17.23
CA GLN A 165 -5.72 2.47 -17.08
C GLN A 165 -4.79 3.61 -17.49
N PHE A 166 -3.48 3.49 -17.23
CA PHE A 166 -2.49 4.46 -17.67
C PHE A 166 -2.19 4.36 -19.17
N ALA A 167 -2.13 3.15 -19.73
CA ALA A 167 -1.74 2.92 -21.11
C ALA A 167 -2.82 3.29 -22.13
N ILE A 168 -4.10 3.25 -21.75
CA ILE A 168 -5.24 3.45 -22.65
C ILE A 168 -5.84 4.85 -22.43
N PRO A 169 -6.22 5.60 -23.48
CA PRO A 169 -6.81 6.93 -23.34
C PRO A 169 -8.06 6.93 -22.44
N ALA A 170 -8.17 7.96 -21.59
CA ALA A 170 -9.25 8.15 -20.61
C ALA A 170 -10.66 8.39 -21.22
N GLN A 171 -10.85 8.19 -22.53
CA GLN A 171 -12.15 8.27 -23.19
C GLN A 171 -12.76 6.88 -23.46
N ASP A 172 -12.01 5.80 -23.23
CA ASP A 172 -12.53 4.45 -23.37
C ASP A 172 -13.32 4.03 -22.11
N TYR A 173 -14.65 4.10 -22.21
CA TYR A 173 -15.56 3.71 -21.13
C TYR A 173 -15.48 2.21 -20.79
N MET A 174 -15.12 1.35 -21.73
CA MET A 174 -15.01 -0.09 -21.48
C MET A 174 -13.87 -0.37 -20.51
N VAL A 175 -12.70 0.22 -20.77
CA VAL A 175 -11.51 0.04 -19.93
C VAL A 175 -11.72 0.65 -18.55
N GLN A 176 -12.35 1.82 -18.47
CA GLN A 176 -12.71 2.42 -17.18
C GLN A 176 -13.63 1.54 -16.35
N ASN A 177 -14.66 0.95 -16.97
CA ASN A 177 -15.58 0.06 -16.26
C ASN A 177 -14.88 -1.21 -15.77
N ILE A 178 -14.05 -1.83 -16.60
CA ILE A 178 -13.29 -3.04 -16.21
C ILE A 178 -12.34 -2.73 -15.04
N THR A 179 -11.57 -1.65 -15.14
CA THR A 179 -10.59 -1.27 -14.11
C THR A 179 -11.27 -0.82 -12.81
N ALA A 180 -12.45 -0.19 -12.89
CA ALA A 180 -13.29 0.11 -11.74
C ALA A 180 -13.81 -1.15 -11.05
N VAL A 181 -14.29 -2.15 -11.81
CA VAL A 181 -14.73 -3.43 -11.25
C VAL A 181 -13.57 -4.15 -10.56
N ILE A 182 -12.39 -4.19 -11.18
CA ILE A 182 -11.20 -4.81 -10.56
C ILE A 182 -10.82 -4.08 -9.27
N SER A 183 -10.87 -2.75 -9.25
CA SER A 183 -10.59 -1.94 -8.05
C SER A 183 -11.63 -2.14 -6.94
N LEU A 184 -12.88 -2.47 -7.27
CA LEU A 184 -13.90 -2.83 -6.29
C LEU A 184 -13.69 -4.24 -5.72
N ILE A 185 -13.28 -5.19 -6.56
CA ILE A 185 -13.01 -6.58 -6.14
C ILE A 185 -11.74 -6.63 -5.27
N MET A 186 -10.70 -5.89 -5.68
CA MET A 186 -9.39 -5.89 -5.05
C MET A 186 -8.85 -4.45 -4.91
N PRO A 187 -9.22 -3.73 -3.84
CA PRO A 187 -8.89 -2.30 -3.69
C PRO A 187 -7.43 -2.03 -3.26
N THR A 188 -6.55 -3.03 -3.22
CA THR A 188 -5.17 -2.87 -2.72
C THR A 188 -4.35 -1.91 -3.57
N ASP A 189 -4.47 -2.03 -4.89
CA ASP A 189 -3.71 -1.18 -5.80
C ASP A 189 -4.20 0.27 -5.75
N ALA A 190 -5.50 0.48 -5.55
CA ALA A 190 -6.04 1.81 -5.29
C ALA A 190 -5.52 2.43 -3.98
N MET A 191 -5.35 1.61 -2.92
CA MET A 191 -4.72 2.08 -1.68
C MET A 191 -3.26 2.47 -1.91
N TRP A 192 -2.50 1.71 -2.71
CA TRP A 192 -1.14 2.08 -3.10
C TRP A 192 -1.11 3.43 -3.82
N HIS A 193 -1.99 3.63 -4.81
CA HIS A 193 -2.12 4.91 -5.50
C HIS A 193 -2.45 6.06 -4.53
N GLY A 194 -3.37 5.84 -3.58
CA GLY A 194 -3.64 6.78 -2.50
C GLY A 194 -2.41 7.07 -1.61
N ALA A 195 -1.60 6.05 -1.29
CA ALA A 195 -0.36 6.21 -0.54
C ALA A 195 0.65 7.06 -1.31
N SER A 196 0.83 6.77 -2.60
CA SER A 196 1.77 7.47 -3.49
C SER A 196 1.49 8.97 -3.57
N TYR A 197 0.21 9.38 -3.55
CA TYR A 197 -0.19 10.78 -3.52
C TYR A 197 0.36 11.51 -2.28
N TYR A 198 0.26 10.89 -1.10
CA TYR A 198 0.75 11.46 0.16
C TYR A 198 2.28 11.46 0.30
N LEU A 199 2.99 10.71 -0.54
CA LEU A 199 4.44 10.70 -0.60
C LEU A 199 5.02 11.90 -1.35
N PHE A 200 4.21 12.62 -2.13
CA PHE A 200 4.65 13.84 -2.80
C PHE A 200 4.67 15.05 -1.86
N PRO A 201 5.55 16.04 -2.11
CA PRO A 201 5.50 17.30 -1.38
C PRO A 201 4.19 18.04 -1.67
N ALA A 202 3.59 18.69 -0.67
CA ALA A 202 2.42 19.55 -0.88
C ALA A 202 2.68 20.72 -1.87
N ALA A 203 3.95 21.05 -2.10
CA ALA A 203 4.42 22.15 -2.95
C ALA A 203 4.86 21.71 -4.36
N ILE A 204 4.19 20.72 -4.97
CA ILE A 204 4.43 20.29 -6.36
C ILE A 204 4.54 21.49 -7.34
N GLY A 205 3.78 22.56 -7.13
CA GLY A 205 3.80 23.77 -7.98
C GLY A 205 4.94 24.78 -7.74
N VAL A 206 5.74 24.65 -6.67
CA VAL A 206 6.84 25.60 -6.35
C VAL A 206 8.13 25.23 -7.08
N LEU A 207 8.26 23.96 -7.44
CA LEU A 207 9.39 23.41 -8.17
C LEU A 207 9.09 23.54 -9.67
N GLN A 208 9.61 24.58 -10.33
CA GLN A 208 9.32 24.97 -11.72
C GLN A 208 9.52 23.87 -12.79
N ASN A 209 10.12 22.73 -12.44
CA ASN A 209 10.34 21.56 -13.30
C ASN A 209 9.49 20.33 -12.92
N PHE A 210 8.68 20.39 -11.86
CA PHE A 210 7.81 19.29 -11.43
C PHE A 210 6.42 19.49 -12.02
N SER A 211 6.28 19.21 -13.32
CA SER A 211 4.97 19.21 -13.97
C SER A 211 4.11 18.07 -13.42
N VAL A 212 2.83 18.30 -13.13
CA VAL A 212 1.90 17.24 -12.67
C VAL A 212 1.91 16.03 -13.63
N SER A 213 2.17 16.27 -14.92
CA SER A 213 2.32 15.25 -15.96
C SER A 213 3.56 14.36 -15.80
N SER A 214 4.69 14.84 -15.27
CA SER A 214 5.87 14.00 -14.99
C SER A 214 5.69 13.10 -13.76
N VAL A 215 4.60 13.32 -13.02
CA VAL A 215 4.27 12.65 -11.75
C VAL A 215 3.15 11.64 -11.92
N ASN A 216 2.37 11.75 -12.99
CA ASN A 216 1.36 10.76 -13.34
C ASN A 216 2.04 9.58 -14.04
N THR A 217 2.18 8.46 -13.35
CA THR A 217 2.78 7.22 -13.87
C THR A 217 1.87 6.05 -13.53
N PRO A 218 2.05 4.85 -14.12
CA PRO A 218 1.29 3.65 -13.75
C PRO A 218 1.35 3.26 -12.27
N PHE A 219 2.28 3.86 -11.50
CA PHE A 219 2.55 3.53 -10.11
C PHE A 219 2.26 4.70 -9.16
N THR A 220 1.85 5.86 -9.66
CA THR A 220 1.71 7.07 -8.86
C THR A 220 0.43 7.81 -9.19
N ALA A 221 -0.24 8.32 -8.16
CA ALA A 221 -1.43 9.13 -8.31
C ALA A 221 -1.13 10.62 -8.08
N THR A 222 -1.77 11.45 -8.89
CA THR A 222 -1.76 12.91 -8.75
C THR A 222 -3.00 13.46 -8.06
N GLN A 223 -3.98 12.59 -7.80
CA GLN A 223 -5.22 12.92 -7.10
C GLN A 223 -5.32 12.08 -5.82
N PRO A 224 -5.93 12.64 -4.76
CA PRO A 224 -6.22 11.88 -3.56
C PRO A 224 -7.21 10.76 -3.86
N ILE A 225 -7.15 9.70 -3.06
CA ILE A 225 -8.10 8.59 -3.19
C ILE A 225 -9.54 9.06 -2.92
N SER A 226 -10.48 8.53 -3.71
CA SER A 226 -11.91 8.76 -3.50
C SER A 226 -12.33 8.34 -2.08
N PRO A 227 -13.03 9.20 -1.32
CA PRO A 227 -13.55 8.84 0.00
C PRO A 227 -14.48 7.63 -0.02
N GLN A 228 -15.23 7.44 -1.12
CA GLN A 228 -16.11 6.30 -1.31
C GLN A 228 -15.31 4.99 -1.40
N LEU A 229 -14.22 4.98 -2.19
CA LEU A 229 -13.37 3.81 -2.34
C LEU A 229 -12.58 3.50 -1.06
N LEU A 230 -12.14 4.53 -0.33
CA LEU A 230 -11.51 4.36 0.98
C LEU A 230 -12.48 3.72 1.98
N THR A 231 -13.72 4.22 2.05
CA THR A 231 -14.76 3.66 2.92
C THR A 231 -15.05 2.21 2.54
N TRP A 232 -15.12 1.92 1.24
CA TRP A 232 -15.28 0.56 0.73
C TRP A 232 -14.13 -0.35 1.19
N ALA A 233 -12.88 0.07 1.10
CA ALA A 233 -11.73 -0.72 1.54
C ALA A 233 -11.73 -1.00 3.05
N ILE A 234 -12.13 -0.02 3.87
CA ILE A 234 -12.29 -0.20 5.33
C ILE A 234 -13.43 -1.18 5.64
N LEU A 235 -14.57 -1.06 4.95
CA LEU A 235 -15.67 -2.00 5.11
C LEU A 235 -15.26 -3.40 4.64
N TYR A 236 -14.54 -3.51 3.54
CA TYR A 236 -14.04 -4.76 2.99
C TYR A 236 -13.13 -5.48 3.99
N SER A 237 -12.19 -4.77 4.60
CA SER A 237 -11.25 -5.36 5.56
C SER A 237 -11.91 -5.84 6.85
N LEU A 238 -13.07 -5.28 7.23
CA LEU A 238 -13.83 -5.69 8.42
C LEU A 238 -14.90 -6.75 8.10
N VAL A 239 -15.63 -6.61 7.01
CA VAL A 239 -16.80 -7.43 6.69
C VAL A 239 -16.39 -8.82 6.21
N LEU A 240 -15.35 -8.95 5.36
CA LEU A 240 -14.92 -10.26 4.86
C LEU A 240 -14.47 -11.23 5.98
N PRO A 241 -13.62 -10.84 6.94
CA PRO A 241 -13.26 -11.75 8.03
C PRO A 241 -14.45 -12.06 8.94
N LEU A 242 -15.38 -11.13 9.13
CA LEU A 242 -16.62 -11.39 9.88
C LEU A 242 -17.50 -12.45 9.19
N ILE A 243 -17.64 -12.38 7.87
CA ILE A 243 -18.37 -13.41 7.09
C ILE A 243 -17.68 -14.77 7.23
N ALA A 244 -16.34 -14.81 7.17
CA ALA A 244 -15.56 -16.02 7.39
C ALA A 244 -15.88 -16.63 8.76
N ILE A 245 -15.83 -15.82 9.83
CA ILE A 245 -16.13 -16.23 11.21
C ILE A 245 -17.55 -16.79 11.32
N LEU A 246 -18.55 -16.09 10.78
CA LEU A 246 -19.96 -16.54 10.83
C LEU A 246 -20.16 -17.86 10.08
N ARG A 247 -19.42 -18.10 9.00
CA ARG A 247 -19.49 -19.36 8.26
C ARG A 247 -18.91 -20.53 9.07
N PHE A 248 -17.81 -20.32 9.78
CA PHE A 248 -17.20 -21.33 10.67
C PHE A 248 -18.10 -21.71 11.85
N GLN A 249 -18.94 -20.79 12.33
CA GLN A 249 -19.89 -21.09 13.39
C GLN A 249 -21.01 -22.04 12.93
N ARG A 250 -21.37 -22.01 11.65
CA ARG A 250 -22.49 -22.79 11.09
C ARG A 250 -22.07 -24.11 10.44
N ARG A 251 -20.77 -24.36 10.28
CA ARG A 251 -20.28 -25.66 9.81
C ARG A 251 -20.09 -26.57 11.02
N ASP A 252 -21.00 -27.54 11.14
CA ASP A 252 -20.75 -28.75 11.90
C ASP A 252 -19.63 -29.50 11.17
N LEU A 253 -18.48 -29.63 11.84
CA LEU A 253 -17.38 -30.50 11.46
C LEU A 253 -17.61 -31.86 12.13
#